data_AF-A0A6I2RCY6-F1
#
_entry.id   AF-A0A6I2RCY6-F1
#
_cell.length_a   1.000
_cell.length_b   1.000
_cell.length_c   1.000
_cell.angle_alpha   90.00
_cell.angle_beta   90.00
_cell.angle_gamma   90.00
#
_symmetry.space_group_name_H-M   'P 1'
#
loop_
_entity.id
_entity.type
_entity.pdbx_description
1 polymer ?
#
loop_
_entity_poly.entity_id
_entity_poly.type
_entity_poly.pdbx_seq_one_letter_code
_entity_poly.pdbx_strand_id
1 'polypeptide(L)'
;MRHHITVLQGLCREGDLEEARTYLETLSRRPELSRSSGCTVHPAVDAVLTAMLARGAEAGVRSEVKVELPPKLSIPDSDLCPLLMNLLENALEANEKAPEGADK
;
A
#
# COMPACT_ATOMS: atom_id res chain seq x y z
N MET A 1 -6.87 -9.08 -9.20
CA MET A 1 -7.54 -8.44 -8.04
C MET A 1 -9.04 -8.70 -7.93
N ARG A 2 -9.88 -8.48 -8.96
CA ARG A 2 -11.35 -8.65 -8.84
C ARG A 2 -11.79 -10.01 -8.28
N HIS A 3 -11.12 -11.09 -8.69
CA HIS A 3 -11.40 -12.45 -8.20
C HIS A 3 -11.06 -12.64 -6.72
N HIS A 4 -9.97 -12.04 -6.21
CA HIS A 4 -9.60 -12.13 -4.79
C HIS A 4 -10.58 -11.37 -3.89
N ILE A 5 -11.11 -10.24 -4.37
CA ILE A 5 -12.13 -9.46 -3.66
C ILE A 5 -13.43 -10.26 -3.55
N THR A 6 -13.87 -10.93 -4.63
CA THR A 6 -15.06 -11.79 -4.60
C THR A 6 -14.90 -12.95 -3.62
N VAL A 7 -13.71 -13.57 -3.57
CA VAL A 7 -13.43 -14.65 -2.62
C VAL A 7 -13.45 -14.14 -1.17
N LEU A 8 -12.78 -13.02 -0.88
CA LEU A 8 -12.78 -12.42 0.46
C LEU A 8 -14.18 -11.98 0.91
N GLN A 9 -15.00 -11.44 0.00
CA GLN A 9 -16.39 -11.11 0.30
C GLN A 9 -17.25 -12.33 0.62
N GLY A 10 -16.98 -13.48 -0.02
CA GLY A 10 -17.62 -14.76 0.31
C GLY A 10 -17.26 -15.21 1.72
N LEU A 11 -15.96 -15.30 2.02
CA LEU A 11 -15.44 -15.74 3.32
C LEU A 11 -15.92 -14.83 4.47
N CYS A 12 -15.94 -13.51 4.25
CA CYS A 12 -16.48 -12.56 5.25
C CYS A 12 -18.00 -12.70 5.46
N ARG A 13 -18.76 -13.11 4.44
CA ARG A 13 -20.21 -13.36 4.57
C ARG A 13 -20.52 -14.64 5.32
N GLU A 14 -19.68 -15.65 5.18
CA GLU A 14 -19.80 -16.94 5.85
C GLU A 14 -19.34 -16.87 7.32
N GLY A 15 -18.63 -15.81 7.70
CA GLY A 15 -18.12 -15.61 9.06
C GLY A 15 -16.78 -16.30 9.31
N ASP A 16 -16.20 -16.93 8.29
CA ASP A 16 -14.92 -17.63 8.35
C ASP A 16 -13.74 -16.66 8.25
N LEU A 17 -13.60 -15.86 9.31
CA LEU A 17 -12.56 -14.85 9.45
C LEU A 17 -11.14 -15.45 9.46
N GLU A 18 -10.98 -16.67 9.99
CA GLU A 18 -9.69 -17.38 9.99
C GLU A 18 -9.25 -17.77 8.58
N GLU A 19 -10.19 -18.18 7.74
CA GLU A 19 -9.91 -18.58 6.36
C GLU A 19 -9.70 -17.35 5.47
N ALA A 20 -10.46 -16.28 5.70
CA ALA A 20 -10.21 -14.96 5.08
C ALA A 20 -8.81 -14.43 5.43
N ARG A 21 -8.38 -14.56 6.69
CA ARG A 21 -7.05 -14.18 7.15
C ARG A 21 -5.96 -15.03 6.50
N THR A 22 -6.14 -16.35 6.49
CA THR A 22 -5.19 -17.28 5.84
C THR A 22 -5.05 -17.00 4.35
N TYR A 23 -6.15 -16.69 3.67
CA TYR A 23 -6.17 -16.31 2.27
C TYR A 23 -5.44 -14.99 2.02
N LEU A 24 -5.65 -13.97 2.88
CA LEU A 24 -4.92 -12.71 2.86
C LEU A 24 -3.42 -12.90 3.10
N GLU A 25 -3.02 -13.71 4.08
CA GLU A 25 -1.62 -14.03 4.35
C GLU A 25 -0.96 -14.72 3.13
N THR A 26 -1.68 -15.61 2.46
CA THR A 26 -1.20 -16.30 1.25
C THR A 26 -1.05 -15.35 0.08
N LEU A 27 -2.00 -14.42 -0.10
CA LEU A 27 -1.90 -13.33 -1.08
C LEU A 27 -0.70 -12.42 -0.80
N SER A 28 -0.52 -12.02 0.46
CA SER A 28 0.57 -11.12 0.87
C SER A 28 1.97 -11.70 0.66
N ARG A 29 2.12 -13.03 0.69
CA ARG A 29 3.39 -13.75 0.44
C ARG A 29 3.78 -13.86 -1.03
N ARG A 30 2.89 -13.51 -1.96
CA ARG A 30 3.23 -13.54 -3.38
C ARG A 30 4.23 -12.42 -3.68
N PRO A 31 5.36 -12.67 -4.36
CA PRO A 31 6.37 -11.66 -4.69
C PRO A 31 5.79 -10.44 -5.44
N GLU A 32 4.73 -10.69 -6.21
CA GLU A 32 3.89 -9.72 -6.91
C GLU A 32 3.20 -8.70 -5.98
N LEU A 33 3.04 -9.04 -4.69
CA LEU A 33 2.35 -8.28 -3.65
C LEU A 33 3.24 -8.02 -2.41
N SER A 34 4.43 -8.64 -2.35
CA SER A 34 5.27 -8.80 -1.15
C SER A 34 6.46 -7.84 -1.06
N ARG A 35 6.50 -6.74 -1.81
CA ARG A 35 7.54 -5.71 -1.58
C ARG A 35 7.24 -4.89 -0.32
N SER A 36 6.91 -5.52 0.82
CA SER A 36 6.79 -4.83 2.10
C SER A 36 8.18 -4.40 2.60
N SER A 37 8.69 -3.32 2.02
CA SER A 37 9.62 -2.44 2.72
C SER A 37 8.90 -2.00 3.98
N GLY A 38 9.20 -2.63 5.13
CA GLY A 38 8.59 -2.32 6.43
C GLY A 38 8.92 -0.89 6.86
N CYS A 39 8.22 0.07 6.27
CA CYS A 39 8.39 1.50 6.46
C CYS A 39 7.80 1.94 7.79
N THR A 40 6.81 1.23 8.33
CA THR A 40 6.19 1.55 9.61
C THR A 40 5.55 0.34 10.28
N VAL A 41 5.36 0.43 11.60
CA VAL A 41 4.62 -0.56 12.41
C VAL A 41 3.11 -0.48 12.22
N HIS A 42 2.61 0.56 11.54
CA HIS A 42 1.19 0.74 11.26
C HIS A 42 0.80 0.00 9.96
N PRO A 43 0.06 -1.13 10.00
CA PRO A 43 -0.06 -2.02 8.84
C PRO A 43 -0.70 -1.37 7.60
N ALA A 44 -1.74 -0.57 7.80
CA ALA A 44 -2.44 0.08 6.70
C ALA A 44 -1.56 1.12 5.97
N VAL A 45 -0.83 1.94 6.75
CA VAL A 45 0.11 2.92 6.21
C VAL A 45 1.32 2.23 5.56
N ASP A 46 1.82 1.15 6.15
CA ASP A 46 2.92 0.36 5.61
C ASP A 46 2.59 -0.21 4.23
N ALA A 47 1.37 -0.75 4.07
CA ALA A 47 0.89 -1.26 2.79
C ALA A 47 0.80 -0.16 1.71
N VAL A 48 0.31 1.04 2.07
CA VAL A 48 0.23 2.18 1.15
C VAL A 48 1.63 2.60 0.70
N LEU A 49 2.56 2.80 1.65
CA LEU A 49 3.93 3.23 1.35
C LEU A 49 4.67 2.21 0.49
N THR A 50 4.54 0.94 0.83
CA THR A 50 5.07 -0.19 0.06
C THR A 50 4.63 -0.15 -1.40
N ALA A 51 3.32 -0.02 -1.65
CA ALA A 51 2.78 0.00 -3.00
C ALA A 51 3.31 1.21 -3.79
N MET A 52 3.37 2.37 -3.15
CA MET A 52 3.82 3.61 -3.79
C MET A 52 5.33 3.63 -4.06
N LEU A 53 6.14 3.09 -3.14
CA LEU A 53 7.57 2.93 -3.33
C LEU A 53 7.89 1.99 -4.50
N ALA A 54 7.17 0.88 -4.60
CA ALA A 54 7.33 -0.05 -5.72
C ALA A 54 7.00 0.63 -7.05
N ARG A 55 5.90 1.37 -7.11
CA ARG A 55 5.49 2.13 -8.31
C ARG A 55 6.50 3.22 -8.67
N GLY A 56 7.00 3.98 -7.69
CA GLY A 56 8.04 4.98 -7.90
C GLY A 56 9.33 4.38 -8.46
N ALA A 57 9.75 3.24 -7.94
CA ALA A 57 10.93 2.53 -8.44
C ALA A 57 10.76 2.06 -9.89
N GLU A 58 9.56 1.60 -10.27
CA GLU A 58 9.25 1.24 -11.67
C GLU A 58 9.25 2.46 -12.61
N ALA A 59 8.85 3.63 -12.11
CA ALA A 59 8.89 4.90 -12.83
C ALA A 59 10.28 5.56 -12.85
N GLY A 60 11.30 4.96 -12.21
CA GLY A 60 12.64 5.53 -12.09
C GLY A 60 12.70 6.78 -11.20
N VAL A 61 11.70 6.98 -10.33
CA VAL A 61 11.62 8.09 -9.37
C VAL A 61 12.38 7.72 -8.11
N ARG A 62 13.22 8.63 -7.62
CA ARG A 62 13.97 8.40 -6.38
C ARG A 62 13.07 8.74 -5.19
N SER A 63 12.77 7.73 -4.40
CA SER A 63 11.92 7.90 -3.21
C SER A 63 12.74 7.74 -1.94
N GLU A 64 12.57 8.68 -1.01
CA GLU A 64 13.05 8.58 0.37
C GLU A 64 11.84 8.54 1.31
N VAL A 65 11.81 7.57 2.22
CA VAL A 65 10.70 7.37 3.14
C VAL A 65 11.19 7.41 4.56
N LYS A 66 10.63 8.35 5.34
CA LYS A 66 10.82 8.46 6.78
C LYS A 66 9.45 8.56 7.43
N VAL A 67 9.13 7.61 8.30
CA VAL A 67 7.81 7.53 8.94
C VAL A 67 7.98 7.25 10.42
N GLU A 68 7.42 8.15 11.23
CA GLU A 68 7.35 8.02 12.68
C GLU A 68 5.87 8.14 13.05
N LEU A 69 5.25 7.01 13.42
CA LEU A 69 3.84 6.94 13.77
C LEU A 69 3.65 6.33 15.16
N PRO A 70 2.69 6.85 15.94
CA PRO A 70 2.26 6.19 17.17
C PRO A 70 1.54 4.87 16.85
N PRO A 71 1.54 3.89 17.77
CA PRO A 71 0.89 2.60 17.56
C PRO A 71 -0.64 2.67 17.44
N LYS A 72 -1.25 3.80 17.84
CA LYS A 72 -2.67 4.10 17.61
C LYS A 72 -2.80 5.53 17.12
N LEU A 73 -3.44 5.69 15.98
CA LEU A 73 -3.90 6.98 15.48
C LEU A 73 -5.38 7.14 15.84
N SER A 74 -5.78 8.36 16.19
CA SER A 74 -7.19 8.72 16.39
C SER A 74 -7.94 8.91 15.06
N ILE A 75 -7.22 8.85 13.94
CA ILE A 75 -7.76 8.95 12.58
C ILE A 75 -8.00 7.51 12.07
N PRO A 76 -9.18 7.20 11.53
CA PRO A 76 -9.45 5.88 10.98
C PRO A 76 -8.69 5.64 9.67
N ASP A 77 -8.26 4.39 9.47
CA ASP A 77 -7.54 3.96 8.26
C ASP A 77 -8.33 4.20 6.97
N SER A 78 -9.67 4.17 7.06
CA SER A 78 -10.58 4.46 5.94
C SER A 78 -10.40 5.87 5.38
N ASP A 79 -9.93 6.80 6.20
CA ASP A 79 -9.76 8.21 5.81
C ASP A 79 -8.28 8.50 5.55
N LEU A 80 -7.40 7.94 6.37
CA LEU A 80 -5.96 8.16 6.28
C LEU A 80 -5.36 7.53 5.02
N CYS A 81 -5.71 6.28 4.69
CA CYS A 81 -5.11 5.56 3.57
C CYS A 81 -5.44 6.20 2.21
N PRO A 82 -6.70 6.54 1.89
CA PRO A 82 -7.01 7.22 0.63
C PRO A 82 -6.34 8.60 0.53
N LEU A 83 -6.24 9.33 1.64
CA LEU A 83 -5.56 10.61 1.67
C LEU A 83 -4.07 10.46 1.32
N LEU A 84 -3.37 9.54 1.99
CA LEU A 84 -1.96 9.25 1.71
C LEU A 84 -1.74 8.78 0.28
N MET A 85 -2.61 7.91 -0.23
CA MET A 85 -2.54 7.41 -1.60
C MET A 85 -2.68 8.55 -2.61
N ASN A 86 -3.68 9.42 -2.47
CA ASN A 86 -3.85 10.59 -3.33
C ASN A 86 -2.62 11.50 -3.34
N LEU A 87 -2.03 11.77 -2.17
CA LEU A 87 -0.85 12.63 -2.08
C LEU A 87 0.36 12.01 -2.78
N LEU A 88 0.61 10.72 -2.57
CA LEU A 88 1.73 10.01 -3.18
C LEU A 88 1.53 9.82 -4.68
N GLU A 89 0.30 9.55 -5.13
CA GLU A 89 -0.03 9.45 -6.56
C GLU A 89 0.22 10.78 -7.27
N ASN A 90 -0.23 11.89 -6.68
CA ASN A 90 0.05 13.23 -7.21
C ASN A 90 1.55 13.51 -7.32
N ALA A 91 2.34 13.10 -6.32
CA ALA A 91 3.80 13.27 -6.35
C ALA A 91 4.47 12.42 -7.45
N LEU A 92 4.06 11.15 -7.60
CA LEU A 92 4.57 10.30 -8.67
C LEU A 92 4.19 10.84 -10.05
N GLU A 93 2.94 11.23 -10.26
CA GLU A 93 2.50 11.78 -11.53
C GLU A 93 3.27 13.05 -11.92
N ALA A 94 3.56 13.92 -10.94
CA ALA A 94 4.35 15.11 -11.18
C ALA A 94 5.79 14.77 -11.60
N ASN A 95 6.42 13.77 -10.96
CA ASN A 95 7.77 13.33 -11.30
C ASN A 95 7.83 12.55 -12.63
N GLU A 96 6.80 11.80 -12.98
CA GLU A 96 6.67 11.15 -14.29
C GLU A 96 6.60 12.21 -15.40
N LYS A 97 5.83 13.28 -15.20
CA LYS A 97 5.65 14.40 -16.16
C LYS A 97 6.82 15.38 -16.18
N ALA A 98 7.74 15.31 -15.21
CA ALA A 98 8.90 16.20 -15.16
C ALA A 98 9.87 15.91 -16.34
N PRO A 99 10.46 16.96 -16.94
CA PRO A 99 11.37 16.83 -18.08
C PRO A 99 12.60 15.97 -17.72
N GLU A 100 13.13 15.26 -18.72
CA GLU A 100 14.35 14.45 -18.58
C GLU A 100 15.53 15.33 -18.11
N GLY A 101 16.16 14.96 -16.99
CA GLY A 101 17.29 15.70 -16.41
C GLY A 101 16.96 16.59 -15.21
N ALA A 102 15.69 16.70 -14.81
CA ALA A 102 15.36 17.14 -13.45
C ALA A 102 15.82 16.06 -12.45
N ASP A 103 16.36 16.45 -11.29
CA ASP A 103 16.57 15.51 -10.18
C ASP A 103 15.19 14.90 -9.82
N LYS A 104 15.00 13.63 -10.17
CA LYS A 104 13.80 12.82 -9.88
C LYS A 104 14.07 11.87 -8.72
#